data_AF-A0A1U7WBH8-F1
#
_entry.id   AF-A0A1U7WBH8-F1
#
_cell.length_a   1.000
_cell.length_b   1.000
_cell.length_c   1.000
_cell.angle_alpha   90.00
_cell.angle_beta   90.00
_cell.angle_gamma   90.00
#
_symmetry.space_group_name_H-M   'P 1'
#
loop_
_entity.id
_entity.type
_entity.pdbx_description
1 polymer ?
#
loop_
_entity_poly.entity_id
_entity_poly.type
_entity_poly.pdbx_seq_one_letter_code
_entity_poly.pdbx_strand_id
1 'polypeptide(L)'
;MSIPSPNQRISSFRNGYSSVYTYPFTLGFNPPIDPVILDFCRFFTICLAQIGPLVWRTVACLRYLSSKANVNFTFSHLIHLYHPNLIRHGVFTLTARSKKVLVNPEDDKDRGWYIRYVAVRTVDLIGETNIPFPEKWNFEPTMGDVELIPNFRGWVDSLLKIATREQRTWKSISSLHGWKVKTHGFGIRGMTAEVAMAIRMSANAALDLDKARALLPKRKATKKGSEEEEEGTSLITRPRARRRIIIDDEIENTPESAF
;
A
#
# COMPACT_ATOMS: atom_id res chain seq x y z
N MET A 1 5.44 11.83 18.25
CA MET A 1 5.30 11.63 16.79
C MET A 1 6.03 12.76 16.06
N SER A 2 6.82 12.47 15.02
CA SER A 2 7.51 13.48 14.22
C SER A 2 7.23 13.30 12.73
N ILE A 3 7.07 14.42 12.02
CA ILE A 3 6.91 14.44 10.56
C ILE A 3 8.30 14.22 9.93
N PRO A 4 8.45 13.27 9.00
CA PRO A 4 9.70 13.04 8.29
C PRO A 4 10.14 14.27 7.49
N SER A 5 11.45 14.49 7.38
CA SER A 5 11.96 15.55 6.47
C SER A 5 11.64 15.21 5.01
N PRO A 6 11.63 16.19 4.09
CA PRO A 6 11.25 15.95 2.70
C PRO A 6 12.05 14.87 1.96
N ASN A 7 13.29 14.66 2.37
CA ASN A 7 14.18 13.67 1.77
C ASN A 7 14.29 12.37 2.59
N GLN A 8 13.74 12.34 3.80
CA GLN A 8 13.76 11.16 4.64
C GLN A 8 12.81 10.12 4.05
N ARG A 9 13.32 8.93 3.74
CA ARG A 9 12.54 7.84 3.15
C ARG A 9 11.81 7.08 4.26
N ILE A 10 10.73 6.37 3.93
CA ILE A 10 10.04 5.56 4.94
C ILE A 10 10.90 4.39 5.45
N SER A 11 11.81 3.89 4.61
CA SER A 11 12.80 2.87 4.96
C SER A 11 14.00 3.43 5.73
N SER A 12 14.08 4.75 5.96
CA SER A 12 15.15 5.34 6.76
C SER A 12 15.06 4.83 8.20
N PHE A 13 16.15 4.27 8.69
CA PHE A 13 16.25 3.77 10.05
C PHE A 13 16.55 4.89 11.04
N ARG A 14 15.87 4.85 12.19
CA ARG A 14 16.14 5.71 13.34
C ARG A 14 15.94 4.88 14.61
N ASN A 15 16.99 4.68 15.38
CA ASN A 15 16.95 3.88 16.60
C ASN A 15 15.91 4.40 17.60
N GLY A 16 15.08 3.50 18.14
CA GLY A 16 14.00 3.81 19.08
C GLY A 16 12.72 4.34 18.42
N TYR A 17 12.68 4.40 17.09
CA TYR A 17 11.54 4.91 16.33
C TYR A 17 11.12 3.94 15.23
N SER A 18 9.80 3.79 15.08
CA SER A 18 9.19 3.09 13.97
C SER A 18 8.56 4.09 13.00
N SER A 19 8.90 3.94 11.72
CA SER A 19 8.13 4.56 10.64
C SER A 19 6.81 3.81 10.49
N VAL A 20 5.68 4.52 10.45
CA VAL A 20 4.35 3.93 10.25
C VAL A 20 3.56 4.80 9.29
N TYR A 21 2.85 4.18 8.35
CA TYR A 21 1.90 4.93 7.52
C TYR A 21 0.86 5.60 8.40
N THR A 22 0.35 6.77 8.00
CA THR A 22 -0.74 7.41 8.75
C THR A 22 -2.07 6.68 8.59
N TYR A 23 -2.16 5.84 7.56
CA TYR A 23 -3.37 5.11 7.16
C TYR A 23 -4.05 4.36 8.32
N PRO A 24 -3.37 3.51 9.13
CA PRO A 24 -4.04 2.80 10.22
C PRO A 24 -4.65 3.76 11.25
N PHE A 25 -3.96 4.85 11.59
CA PHE A 25 -4.49 5.84 12.54
C PHE A 25 -5.72 6.57 12.01
N THR A 26 -5.83 6.79 10.69
CA THR A 26 -7.05 7.38 10.11
C THR A 26 -8.24 6.43 10.11
N LEU A 27 -8.00 5.13 10.28
CA LEU A 27 -9.02 4.12 10.49
C LEU A 27 -9.43 3.98 11.98
N GLY A 28 -8.94 4.85 12.87
CA GLY A 28 -9.28 4.78 14.30
C GLY A 28 -8.50 3.71 15.06
N PHE A 29 -7.45 3.11 14.47
CA PHE A 29 -6.44 2.41 15.24
C PHE A 29 -5.68 3.42 16.09
N ASN A 30 -6.10 3.59 17.34
CA ASN A 30 -5.33 4.32 18.33
C ASN A 30 -4.39 3.33 19.02
N PRO A 31 -3.12 3.69 19.27
CA PRO A 31 -2.22 2.85 20.05
C PRO A 31 -2.92 2.34 21.32
N PRO A 32 -2.68 1.08 21.72
CA PRO A 32 -1.65 0.18 21.19
C PRO A 32 -2.01 -0.46 19.83
N ILE A 33 -0.98 -0.78 19.03
CA ILE A 33 -1.14 -1.54 17.77
C ILE A 33 -1.68 -2.94 18.08
N ASP A 34 -2.57 -3.47 17.22
CA ASP A 34 -3.15 -4.80 17.40
C ASP A 34 -2.04 -5.87 17.50
N PRO A 35 -2.09 -6.77 18.53
CA PRO A 35 -1.07 -7.80 18.72
C PRO A 35 -0.82 -8.67 17.48
N VAL A 36 -1.84 -8.93 16.65
CA VAL A 36 -1.69 -9.71 15.42
C VAL A 36 -0.77 -9.03 14.42
N ILE A 37 -0.77 -7.70 14.35
CA ILE A 37 0.16 -6.95 13.50
C ILE A 37 1.58 -7.02 14.07
N LEU A 38 1.72 -6.92 15.40
CA LEU A 38 3.02 -7.01 16.05
C LEU A 38 3.65 -8.39 15.86
N ASP A 39 2.85 -9.44 16.00
CA ASP A 39 3.29 -10.82 15.78
C ASP A 39 3.60 -11.05 14.29
N PHE A 40 2.83 -10.46 13.37
CA PHE A 40 3.18 -10.45 11.95
C PHE A 40 4.56 -9.82 11.70
N CYS A 41 4.82 -8.65 12.29
CA CYS A 41 6.12 -7.97 12.19
C CYS A 41 7.26 -8.83 12.74
N ARG A 42 7.07 -9.47 13.91
CA ARG A 42 8.07 -10.35 14.51
C ARG A 42 8.32 -11.59 13.67
N PHE A 43 7.25 -12.24 13.21
CA PHE A 43 7.33 -13.48 12.45
C PHE A 43 8.13 -13.33 11.14
N PHE A 44 7.88 -12.25 10.39
CA PHE A 44 8.62 -11.96 9.15
C PHE A 44 9.87 -11.11 9.38
N THR A 45 10.18 -10.75 10.63
CA THR A 45 11.25 -9.82 11.01
C THR A 45 11.22 -8.53 10.18
N ILE A 46 10.06 -7.86 10.16
CA ILE A 46 9.81 -6.65 9.37
C ILE A 46 9.28 -5.51 10.24
N CYS A 47 9.53 -4.27 9.84
CA CYS A 47 9.00 -3.11 10.55
C CYS A 47 7.57 -2.76 10.14
N LEU A 48 6.89 -1.92 10.93
CA LEU A 48 5.51 -1.50 10.67
C LEU A 48 5.32 -0.78 9.32
N ALA A 49 6.36 -0.13 8.81
CA ALA A 49 6.35 0.51 7.50
C ALA A 49 6.26 -0.49 6.32
N GLN A 50 6.46 -1.78 6.58
CA GLN A 50 6.30 -2.86 5.61
C GLN A 50 4.90 -3.47 5.64
N ILE A 51 4.00 -3.01 6.50
CA ILE A 51 2.62 -3.52 6.56
C ILE A 51 1.70 -2.69 5.65
N GLY A 52 1.20 -3.32 4.59
CA GLY A 52 0.32 -2.69 3.61
C GLY A 52 -1.14 -2.53 4.08
N PRO A 53 -1.92 -1.63 3.46
CA PRO A 53 -3.30 -1.33 3.84
C PRO A 53 -4.23 -2.55 3.96
N LEU A 54 -4.05 -3.54 3.09
CA LEU A 54 -4.90 -4.74 3.06
C LEU A 54 -4.70 -5.60 4.31
N VAL A 55 -3.48 -5.68 4.85
CA VAL A 55 -3.18 -6.38 6.10
C VAL A 55 -3.93 -5.71 7.25
N TRP A 56 -3.81 -4.39 7.36
CA TRP A 56 -4.47 -3.59 8.40
C TRP A 56 -6.00 -3.77 8.40
N ARG A 57 -6.63 -3.65 7.23
CA ARG A 57 -8.09 -3.83 7.09
C ARG A 57 -8.55 -5.24 7.40
N THR A 58 -7.79 -6.24 6.94
CA THR A 58 -8.12 -7.65 7.22
C THR A 58 -8.09 -7.91 8.73
N VAL A 59 -7.05 -7.45 9.43
CA VAL A 59 -6.95 -7.58 10.88
C VAL A 59 -8.08 -6.82 11.57
N ALA A 60 -8.41 -5.60 11.14
CA ALA A 60 -9.51 -4.81 11.71
C ALA A 60 -10.84 -5.58 11.67
N CYS A 61 -11.19 -6.09 10.49
CA CYS A 61 -12.43 -6.80 10.27
C CYS A 61 -12.48 -8.13 11.02
N LEU A 62 -11.40 -8.92 11.00
CA LEU A 62 -11.34 -10.19 11.72
C LEU A 62 -11.38 -9.97 13.23
N ARG A 63 -10.71 -8.95 13.76
CA ARG A 63 -10.78 -8.58 15.17
C ARG A 63 -12.21 -8.24 15.56
N TYR A 64 -12.90 -7.39 14.79
CA TYR A 64 -14.30 -7.05 15.03
C TYR A 64 -15.20 -8.29 15.08
N LEU A 65 -15.14 -9.15 14.06
CA LEU A 65 -15.99 -10.35 13.97
C LEU A 65 -15.68 -11.35 15.09
N SER A 66 -14.40 -11.53 15.42
CA SER A 66 -13.97 -12.46 16.47
C SER A 66 -14.41 -11.99 17.85
N SER A 67 -14.29 -10.69 18.14
CA SER A 67 -14.82 -10.09 19.37
C SER A 67 -16.35 -10.26 19.47
N LYS A 68 -17.08 -10.07 18.37
CA LYS A 68 -18.53 -10.31 18.32
C LYS A 68 -18.90 -11.79 18.52
N ALA A 69 -18.10 -12.70 18.00
CA ALA A 69 -18.27 -14.14 18.17
C ALA A 69 -17.76 -14.66 19.54
N ASN A 70 -17.15 -13.79 20.35
CA ASN A 70 -16.49 -14.16 21.60
C ASN A 70 -15.44 -15.29 21.42
N VAL A 71 -14.62 -15.18 20.37
CA VAL A 71 -13.52 -16.10 20.09
C VAL A 71 -12.20 -15.34 19.92
N ASN A 72 -11.10 -16.00 20.25
CA ASN A 72 -9.77 -15.41 20.12
C ASN A 72 -9.36 -15.29 18.65
N PHE A 73 -8.68 -14.21 18.30
CA PHE A 73 -8.06 -14.01 16.98
C PHE A 73 -6.58 -13.74 17.15
N THR A 74 -5.76 -14.56 16.48
CA THR A 74 -4.29 -14.58 16.57
C THR A 74 -3.65 -14.51 15.19
N PHE A 75 -2.34 -14.29 15.16
CA PHE A 75 -1.55 -14.29 13.93
C PHE A 75 -1.71 -15.57 13.13
N SER A 76 -1.69 -16.74 13.78
CA SER A 76 -1.88 -18.04 13.12
C SER A 76 -3.18 -18.07 12.31
N HIS A 77 -4.30 -17.56 12.85
CA HIS A 77 -5.57 -17.49 12.13
C HIS A 77 -5.46 -16.68 10.84
N LEU A 78 -4.76 -15.55 10.88
CA LEU A 78 -4.56 -14.69 9.71
C LEU A 78 -3.82 -15.43 8.59
N ILE A 79 -2.70 -16.08 8.90
CA ILE A 79 -1.85 -16.75 7.90
C ILE A 79 -2.41 -18.09 7.38
N HIS A 80 -3.35 -18.68 8.11
CA HIS A 80 -4.15 -19.82 7.63
C HIS A 80 -5.28 -19.41 6.69
N LEU A 81 -5.82 -18.20 6.84
CA LEU A 81 -6.85 -17.66 5.93
C LEU A 81 -6.24 -17.02 4.67
N TYR A 82 -5.11 -16.34 4.84
CA TYR A 82 -4.49 -15.52 3.81
C TYR A 82 -3.03 -15.88 3.62
N HIS A 83 -2.58 -15.85 2.37
CA HIS A 83 -1.18 -15.94 2.01
C HIS A 83 -0.58 -14.52 2.04
N PRO A 84 0.51 -14.29 2.80
CA PRO A 84 1.25 -13.05 2.73
C PRO A 84 1.98 -12.94 1.40
N ASN A 85 1.90 -11.78 0.75
CA ASN A 85 2.55 -11.50 -0.52
C ASN A 85 3.34 -10.21 -0.44
N LEU A 86 4.43 -10.10 -1.20
CA LEU A 86 5.19 -8.86 -1.31
C LEU A 86 4.72 -8.04 -2.50
N ILE A 87 4.53 -6.75 -2.27
CA ILE A 87 4.28 -5.74 -3.30
C ILE A 87 5.26 -4.58 -3.13
N ARG A 88 5.45 -3.80 -4.20
CA ARG A 88 6.13 -2.49 -4.16
C ARG A 88 7.44 -2.49 -3.35
N HIS A 89 8.32 -3.46 -3.64
CA HIS A 89 9.66 -3.58 -3.03
C HIS A 89 9.65 -3.82 -1.52
N GLY A 90 8.93 -4.87 -1.07
CA GLY A 90 9.03 -5.36 0.31
C GLY A 90 7.92 -4.93 1.25
N VAL A 91 6.81 -4.38 0.74
CA VAL A 91 5.59 -4.17 1.54
C VAL A 91 4.73 -5.43 1.47
N PHE A 92 4.31 -5.92 2.62
CA PHE A 92 3.40 -7.05 2.75
C PHE A 92 1.95 -6.66 2.45
N THR A 93 1.31 -7.48 1.63
CA THR A 93 -0.13 -7.54 1.41
C THR A 93 -0.62 -8.96 1.70
N LEU A 94 -1.92 -9.19 1.55
CA LEU A 94 -2.55 -10.48 1.73
C LEU A 94 -3.25 -10.93 0.44
N THR A 95 -3.33 -12.23 0.23
CA THR A 95 -4.18 -12.84 -0.79
C THR A 95 -4.93 -13.99 -0.16
N ALA A 96 -6.23 -14.08 -0.40
CA ALA A 96 -7.03 -15.15 0.18
C ALA A 96 -6.54 -16.52 -0.31
N ARG A 97 -6.39 -17.48 0.60
CA ARG A 97 -6.03 -18.86 0.23
C ARG A 97 -7.20 -19.63 -0.39
N SER A 98 -8.43 -19.11 -0.24
CA SER A 98 -9.65 -19.69 -0.78
C SER A 98 -10.40 -18.69 -1.65
N LYS A 99 -11.09 -19.19 -2.69
CA LYS A 99 -12.02 -18.39 -3.50
C LYS A 99 -13.19 -17.83 -2.67
N LYS A 100 -13.55 -18.51 -1.58
CA LYS A 100 -14.56 -18.05 -0.62
C LYS A 100 -13.86 -17.34 0.53
N VAL A 101 -13.63 -16.04 0.36
CA VAL A 101 -12.94 -15.24 1.37
C VAL A 101 -13.81 -15.06 2.61
N LEU A 102 -13.23 -15.22 3.81
CA LEU A 102 -13.93 -15.03 5.09
C LEU A 102 -14.28 -13.56 5.33
N VAL A 103 -13.38 -12.65 4.97
CA VAL A 103 -13.62 -11.21 4.98
C VAL A 103 -13.16 -10.65 3.65
N ASN A 104 -13.94 -9.77 3.03
CA ASN A 104 -13.46 -8.98 1.90
C ASN A 104 -12.86 -7.65 2.40
N PRO A 105 -11.53 -7.52 2.49
CA PRO A 105 -10.91 -6.30 2.99
C PRO A 105 -10.86 -5.18 1.95
N GLU A 106 -11.20 -5.40 0.69
CA GLU A 106 -10.98 -4.47 -0.43
C GLU A 106 -11.70 -3.11 -0.30
N ASP A 107 -11.10 -2.08 -0.91
CA ASP A 107 -11.55 -0.68 -0.90
C ASP A 107 -10.99 -0.01 -2.16
N ASP A 108 -11.83 0.76 -2.85
CA ASP A 108 -11.51 1.44 -4.10
C ASP A 108 -10.66 2.70 -3.90
N LYS A 109 -10.42 3.12 -2.64
CA LYS A 109 -9.83 4.42 -2.28
C LYS A 109 -8.40 4.35 -1.74
N ASP A 110 -7.67 3.28 -2.00
CA ASP A 110 -6.28 3.09 -1.53
C ASP A 110 -5.21 3.86 -2.34
N ARG A 111 -5.43 5.17 -2.55
CA ARG A 111 -4.49 6.03 -3.30
C ARG A 111 -3.62 6.87 -2.37
N GLY A 112 -2.31 6.92 -2.69
CA GLY A 112 -1.37 7.85 -2.07
C GLY A 112 -1.06 7.60 -0.59
N TRP A 113 -1.34 6.42 -0.05
CA TRP A 113 -1.02 6.06 1.34
C TRP A 113 0.51 5.97 1.57
N TYR A 114 1.26 5.51 0.57
CA TYR A 114 2.69 5.20 0.71
C TYR A 114 3.61 6.43 0.82
N ILE A 115 3.10 7.65 0.56
CA ILE A 115 3.81 8.93 0.82
C ILE A 115 3.44 9.56 2.17
N ARG A 116 2.52 8.96 2.93
CA ARG A 116 1.98 9.49 4.18
C ARG A 116 2.41 8.61 5.33
N TYR A 117 3.47 9.02 6.00
CA TYR A 117 3.98 8.30 7.16
C TYR A 117 4.54 9.28 8.17
N VAL A 118 4.66 8.77 9.40
CA VAL A 118 5.22 9.47 10.54
C VAL A 118 6.24 8.57 11.21
N ALA A 119 7.22 9.17 11.89
CA ALA A 119 8.06 8.44 12.82
C ALA A 119 7.46 8.59 14.23
N VAL A 120 7.23 7.46 14.89
CA VAL A 120 6.70 7.39 16.26
C VAL A 120 7.70 6.62 17.10
N ARG A 121 7.84 6.96 18.39
CA ARG A 121 8.70 6.15 19.26
C ARG A 121 8.11 4.75 19.33
N THR A 122 8.94 3.73 19.20
CA THR A 122 8.47 2.35 19.14
C THR A 122 7.72 1.97 20.41
N VAL A 123 8.19 2.42 21.57
CA VAL A 123 7.53 2.23 22.88
C VAL A 123 6.11 2.83 22.94
N ASP A 124 5.83 3.92 22.22
CA ASP A 124 4.49 4.53 22.19
C ASP A 124 3.50 3.69 21.35
N LEU A 125 4.00 2.80 20.48
CA LEU A 125 3.18 1.96 19.59
C LEU A 125 2.91 0.56 20.16
N ILE A 126 3.91 -0.01 20.81
CA ILE A 126 3.89 -1.42 21.26
C ILE A 126 3.83 -1.56 22.79
N GLY A 127 4.00 -0.46 23.53
CA GLY A 127 4.20 -0.46 24.97
C GLY A 127 5.66 -0.70 25.38
N GLU A 128 5.93 -0.64 26.68
CA GLU A 128 7.22 -1.06 27.23
C GLU A 128 7.31 -2.58 27.21
N THR A 129 8.28 -3.11 26.47
CA THR A 129 8.51 -4.55 26.36
C THR A 129 9.99 -4.85 26.45
N ASN A 130 10.37 -5.95 27.11
CA ASN A 130 11.76 -6.41 27.17
C ASN A 130 12.24 -7.05 25.85
N ILE A 131 11.36 -7.17 24.85
CA ILE A 131 11.63 -7.84 23.58
C ILE A 131 11.89 -6.76 22.52
N PRO A 132 13.06 -6.74 21.87
CA PRO A 132 13.32 -5.82 20.77
C PRO A 132 12.29 -5.97 19.66
N PHE A 133 11.82 -4.85 19.12
CA PHE A 133 10.91 -4.82 17.98
C PHE A 133 11.68 -4.47 16.69
N PRO A 134 11.37 -5.10 15.55
CA PRO A 134 12.02 -4.77 14.28
C PRO A 134 11.65 -3.34 13.82
N GLU A 135 12.56 -2.40 14.00
CA GLU A 135 12.40 -1.00 13.57
C GLU A 135 12.94 -0.76 12.14
N LYS A 136 13.96 -1.53 11.75
CA LYS A 136 14.65 -1.40 10.47
C LYS A 136 13.86 -2.10 9.36
N TRP A 137 13.85 -1.50 8.18
CA TRP A 137 13.31 -2.14 6.97
C TRP A 137 14.13 -3.39 6.64
N ASN A 138 13.46 -4.53 6.55
CA ASN A 138 14.07 -5.79 6.15
C ASN A 138 13.75 -6.08 4.68
N PHE A 139 14.80 -6.17 3.86
CA PHE A 139 14.68 -6.41 2.41
C PHE A 139 14.59 -7.90 2.06
N GLU A 140 14.95 -8.78 2.99
CA GLU A 140 14.96 -10.23 2.81
C GLU A 140 14.20 -10.88 3.97
N PRO A 141 12.86 -10.68 4.04
CA PRO A 141 12.06 -11.27 5.11
C PRO A 141 12.02 -12.80 4.98
N THR A 142 12.36 -13.48 6.07
CA THR A 142 12.26 -14.94 6.18
C THR A 142 10.87 -15.34 6.68
N MET A 143 10.37 -16.49 6.23
CA MET A 143 9.17 -17.09 6.82
C MET A 143 9.59 -18.08 7.90
N GLY A 144 8.96 -17.98 9.07
CA GLY A 144 9.08 -18.99 10.11
C GLY A 144 8.12 -20.16 9.91
N ASP A 145 8.14 -21.09 10.87
CA ASP A 145 7.18 -22.19 10.92
C ASP A 145 5.84 -21.70 11.45
N VAL A 146 4.78 -22.11 10.76
CA VAL A 146 3.41 -21.68 11.05
C VAL A 146 2.77 -22.63 12.06
N GLU A 147 2.41 -22.13 13.23
CA GLU A 147 1.73 -22.91 14.27
C GLU A 147 0.34 -23.38 13.82
N LEU A 148 0.04 -24.67 14.01
CA LEU A 148 -1.29 -25.22 13.78
C LEU A 148 -2.32 -24.63 14.74
N ILE A 149 -3.55 -24.46 14.26
CA ILE A 149 -4.66 -23.93 15.04
C ILE A 149 -5.62 -25.08 15.41
N PRO A 150 -5.80 -25.37 16.71
CA PRO A 150 -6.83 -26.30 17.14
C PRO A 150 -8.22 -25.84 16.68
N ASN A 151 -8.99 -26.74 16.08
CA ASN A 151 -10.36 -26.48 15.64
C ASN A 151 -10.55 -25.20 14.78
N PHE A 152 -9.61 -24.92 13.85
CA PHE A 152 -9.70 -23.77 12.94
C PHE A 152 -11.04 -23.66 12.22
N ARG A 153 -11.62 -24.80 11.81
CA ARG A 153 -12.93 -24.83 11.16
C ARG A 153 -14.04 -24.32 12.08
N GLY A 154 -14.10 -24.81 13.32
CA GLY A 154 -15.10 -24.34 14.28
C GLY A 154 -14.96 -22.84 14.60
N TRP A 155 -13.73 -22.33 14.59
CA TRP A 155 -13.48 -20.89 14.68
C TRP A 155 -14.08 -20.14 13.49
N VAL A 156 -13.79 -20.57 12.24
CA VAL A 156 -14.37 -19.97 11.02
C VAL A 156 -15.90 -20.00 11.07
N ASP A 157 -16.49 -21.14 11.42
CA ASP A 157 -17.94 -21.30 11.51
C ASP A 157 -18.57 -20.36 12.55
N SER A 158 -17.86 -20.07 13.64
CA SER A 158 -18.31 -19.11 14.65
C SER A 158 -18.42 -17.69 14.08
N LEU A 159 -17.45 -17.26 13.26
CA LEU A 159 -17.48 -15.97 12.59
C LEU A 159 -18.59 -15.90 11.51
N LEU A 160 -18.83 -17.00 10.80
CA LEU A 160 -19.88 -17.08 9.77
C LEU A 160 -21.29 -16.94 10.36
N LYS A 161 -21.51 -17.36 11.61
CA LYS A 161 -22.78 -17.20 12.33
C LYS A 161 -23.08 -15.74 12.72
N ILE A 162 -22.06 -14.91 12.87
CA ILE A 162 -22.21 -13.50 13.30
C ILE A 162 -22.66 -12.59 12.18
N ALA A 163 -22.22 -12.84 10.95
CA ALA A 163 -22.41 -11.91 9.85
C ALA A 163 -22.51 -12.61 8.49
N THR A 164 -23.44 -12.17 7.67
CA THR A 164 -23.56 -12.62 6.28
C THR A 164 -22.35 -12.17 5.46
N ARG A 165 -22.21 -12.69 4.24
CA ARG A 165 -21.09 -12.34 3.36
C ARG A 165 -21.03 -10.83 3.07
N GLU A 166 -22.18 -10.21 2.89
CA GLU A 166 -22.36 -8.78 2.58
C GLU A 166 -21.98 -7.91 3.78
N GLN A 167 -22.16 -8.44 4.99
CA GLN A 167 -21.77 -7.78 6.24
C GLN A 167 -20.29 -7.98 6.56
N ARG A 168 -19.64 -9.04 6.07
CA ARG A 168 -18.21 -9.34 6.24
C ARG A 168 -17.32 -8.65 5.21
N THR A 169 -17.61 -7.39 4.89
CA THR A 169 -16.78 -6.56 4.02
C THR A 169 -16.20 -5.40 4.80
N TRP A 170 -15.03 -4.92 4.38
CA TRP A 170 -14.42 -3.71 4.92
C TRP A 170 -15.41 -2.54 4.90
N LYS A 171 -16.05 -2.29 3.74
CA LYS A 171 -17.01 -1.20 3.58
C LYS A 171 -18.17 -1.27 4.59
N SER A 172 -18.72 -2.46 4.81
CA SER A 172 -19.81 -2.67 5.78
C SER A 172 -19.32 -2.42 7.21
N ILE A 173 -18.21 -3.04 7.61
CA ILE A 173 -17.69 -2.95 8.98
C ILE A 173 -17.18 -1.54 9.29
N SER A 174 -16.43 -0.93 8.37
CA SER A 174 -15.86 0.41 8.54
C SER A 174 -16.95 1.45 8.76
N SER A 175 -18.10 1.30 8.08
CA SER A 175 -19.25 2.21 8.24
C SER A 175 -19.83 2.20 9.65
N LEU A 176 -19.87 1.04 10.32
CA LEU A 176 -20.39 0.88 11.69
C LEU A 176 -19.54 1.64 12.72
N HIS A 177 -18.25 1.75 12.46
CA HIS A 177 -17.30 2.39 13.36
C HIS A 177 -16.94 3.82 12.95
N GLY A 178 -17.56 4.36 11.89
CA GLY A 178 -17.19 5.66 11.33
C GLY A 178 -15.76 5.69 10.78
N TRP A 179 -15.15 4.53 10.55
CA TRP A 179 -13.84 4.39 9.93
C TRP A 179 -13.95 4.86 8.49
N LYS A 180 -13.23 5.93 8.18
CA LYS A 180 -13.16 6.49 6.84
C LYS A 180 -11.74 6.29 6.36
N VAL A 181 -11.59 5.67 5.19
CA VAL A 181 -10.35 5.76 4.41
C VAL A 181 -10.21 7.22 3.98
N LYS A 182 -9.69 8.04 4.88
CA LYS A 182 -9.43 9.45 4.60
C LYS A 182 -8.05 9.53 3.94
N THR A 183 -7.96 10.34 2.91
CA THR A 183 -6.68 10.80 2.34
C THR A 183 -6.04 11.84 3.28
N HIS A 184 -5.90 11.50 4.56
CA HIS A 184 -5.31 12.36 5.59
C HIS A 184 -4.03 11.73 6.14
N GLY A 185 -3.10 12.62 6.48
CA GLY A 185 -1.71 12.32 6.75
C GLY A 185 -0.84 13.36 6.07
N PHE A 186 0.27 13.71 6.69
CA PHE A 186 1.23 14.66 6.14
C PHE A 186 1.89 14.02 4.92
N GLY A 187 1.42 14.39 3.73
CA GLY A 187 2.14 14.09 2.51
C GLY A 187 3.46 14.84 2.56
N ILE A 188 4.56 14.15 2.27
CA ILE A 188 5.83 14.84 2.10
C ILE A 188 5.71 15.80 0.92
N ARG A 189 5.84 17.11 1.16
CA ARG A 189 5.71 18.14 0.12
C ARG A 189 6.75 17.89 -0.98
N GLY A 190 6.30 17.70 -2.22
CA GLY A 190 7.16 17.37 -3.37
C GLY A 190 7.34 15.88 -3.65
N MET A 191 6.83 14.98 -2.79
CA MET A 191 6.90 13.54 -2.98
C MET A 191 5.63 13.02 -3.67
N THR A 192 5.72 12.76 -4.98
CA THR A 192 4.62 12.12 -5.73
C THR A 192 4.68 10.60 -5.63
N ALA A 193 3.66 9.94 -6.20
CA ALA A 193 3.62 8.49 -6.29
C ALA A 193 4.83 7.88 -6.97
N GLU A 194 5.11 8.47 -8.11
CA GLU A 194 6.12 8.09 -9.07
C GLU A 194 7.49 8.35 -8.48
N VAL A 195 7.69 9.51 -7.85
CA VAL A 195 8.95 9.87 -7.19
C VAL A 195 9.23 8.93 -6.01
N ALA A 196 8.23 8.60 -5.19
CA ALA A 196 8.41 7.65 -4.10
C ALA A 196 8.76 6.24 -4.59
N MET A 197 8.16 5.79 -5.71
CA MET A 197 8.52 4.52 -6.34
C MET A 197 9.93 4.56 -6.92
N ALA A 198 10.30 5.61 -7.65
CA ALA A 198 11.63 5.77 -8.24
C ALA A 198 12.74 5.81 -7.17
N ILE A 199 12.52 6.52 -6.06
CA ILE A 199 13.44 6.59 -4.92
C ILE A 199 13.62 5.21 -4.26
N ARG A 200 12.57 4.41 -4.19
CA ARG A 200 12.64 3.04 -3.66
C ARG A 200 13.36 2.10 -4.65
N MET A 201 13.09 2.22 -5.95
CA MET A 201 13.78 1.46 -6.99
C MET A 201 15.27 1.78 -7.05
N SER A 202 15.67 3.04 -6.87
CA SER A 202 17.07 3.45 -6.87
C SER A 202 17.86 3.03 -5.62
N ALA A 203 17.19 2.66 -4.52
CA ALA A 203 17.86 2.09 -3.36
C ALA A 203 18.45 0.70 -3.66
N ASN A 204 17.83 -0.06 -4.58
CA ASN A 204 18.36 -1.33 -5.08
C ASN A 204 19.32 -1.14 -6.26
N ALA A 205 19.15 -0.05 -7.01
CA ALA A 205 20.07 0.37 -8.07
C ALA A 205 21.05 1.43 -7.53
N ALA A 206 21.80 1.11 -6.47
CA ALA A 206 22.85 1.95 -5.93
C ALA A 206 24.06 2.05 -6.88
N LEU A 207 23.83 2.39 -8.14
CA LEU A 207 24.79 2.94 -9.10
C LEU A 207 23.96 3.82 -10.04
N ASP A 208 24.34 5.09 -10.17
CA ASP A 208 23.84 6.04 -11.17
C ASP A 208 22.68 6.98 -10.73
N LEU A 209 23.00 7.81 -9.73
CA LEU A 209 22.23 8.99 -9.33
C LEU A 209 22.11 10.03 -10.46
N ASP A 210 22.98 9.96 -11.47
CA ASP A 210 23.03 10.89 -12.60
C ASP A 210 22.01 10.54 -13.71
N LYS A 211 21.76 9.25 -13.97
CA LYS A 211 20.68 8.81 -14.87
C LYS A 211 19.28 9.22 -14.39
N ALA A 212 19.04 9.22 -13.08
CA ALA A 212 17.75 9.62 -12.53
C ALA A 212 17.44 11.11 -12.73
N ARG A 213 18.46 11.97 -12.78
CA ARG A 213 18.31 13.40 -13.07
C ARG A 213 18.01 13.69 -14.53
N ALA A 214 18.46 12.83 -15.46
CA ALA A 214 18.22 12.98 -16.89
C ALA A 214 16.76 12.68 -17.32
N LEU A 215 15.99 11.96 -16.49
CA LEU A 215 14.60 11.58 -16.77
C LEU A 215 13.55 12.59 -16.30
N LEU A 216 13.95 13.70 -15.66
CA LEU A 216 13.03 14.75 -15.23
C LEU A 216 12.83 15.80 -16.34
N PRO A 217 11.58 16.10 -16.75
CA PRO A 217 11.30 17.20 -17.68
C PRO A 217 11.67 18.54 -17.04
N LYS A 218 12.57 19.31 -17.69
CA LYS A 218 12.91 20.68 -17.29
C LYS A 218 11.66 21.57 -17.42
N ARG A 219 11.14 22.08 -16.29
CA ARG A 219 10.09 23.11 -16.30
C ARG A 219 10.66 24.42 -16.87
N LYS A 220 10.00 24.98 -17.89
CA LYS A 220 10.24 26.36 -18.37
C LYS A 220 9.93 27.34 -17.25
N ALA A 221 10.88 28.23 -16.95
CA ALA A 221 10.69 29.36 -16.06
C ALA A 221 9.74 30.38 -16.71
N THR A 222 8.72 30.78 -15.96
CA THR A 222 7.84 31.90 -16.30
C THR A 222 8.58 33.20 -15.99
N LYS A 223 8.77 34.09 -16.97
CA LYS A 223 9.17 35.47 -16.74
C LYS A 223 8.26 36.40 -17.55
N LYS A 224 7.78 37.44 -16.86
CA LYS A 224 6.84 38.48 -17.28
C LYS A 224 7.62 39.73 -17.73
N GLY A 225 7.06 40.51 -18.66
CA GLY A 225 7.48 41.85 -19.12
C GLY A 225 8.36 41.81 -20.38
N SER A 226 8.20 42.65 -21.40
CA SER A 226 7.29 43.77 -21.73
C SER A 226 7.71 44.22 -23.15
N GLU A 227 6.73 44.55 -24.02
CA GLU A 227 6.71 45.63 -25.05
C GLU A 227 7.96 45.82 -25.95
N GLU A 228 7.91 45.90 -27.30
CA GLU A 228 7.04 46.64 -28.22
C GLU A 228 7.29 46.14 -29.68
N GLU A 229 6.27 46.28 -30.54
CA GLU A 229 6.27 46.74 -31.95
C GLU A 229 7.22 46.10 -33.00
N GLU A 230 6.87 45.86 -34.27
CA GLU A 230 5.75 46.31 -35.10
C GLU A 230 5.67 45.43 -36.38
N GLU A 231 4.45 45.40 -36.93
CA GLU A 231 4.08 45.32 -38.35
C GLU A 231 4.51 44.17 -39.29
N GLY A 232 3.49 43.65 -39.98
CA GLY A 232 3.63 43.02 -41.28
C GLY A 232 2.63 41.90 -41.57
N THR A 233 1.34 42.25 -41.70
CA THR A 233 0.38 41.79 -42.74
C THR A 233 0.47 40.31 -43.22
N SER A 234 -0.59 39.51 -43.41
CA SER A 234 -2.00 39.75 -43.70
C SER A 234 -2.66 38.38 -43.92
N LEU A 235 -3.86 38.21 -43.34
CA LEU A 235 -5.05 37.53 -43.85
C LEU A 235 -5.12 36.00 -44.13
N ILE A 236 -6.27 35.47 -43.69
CA ILE A 236 -7.07 34.35 -44.23
C ILE A 236 -7.17 33.05 -43.38
N THR A 237 -8.22 33.07 -42.56
CA THR A 237 -9.35 32.12 -42.49
C THR A 237 -9.11 30.60 -42.27
N ARG A 238 -9.62 30.15 -41.10
CA ARG A 238 -10.03 28.79 -40.65
C ARG A 238 -10.92 28.01 -41.67
N PRO A 239 -11.46 26.80 -41.37
CA PRO A 239 -10.97 25.53 -40.74
C PRO A 239 -11.49 24.25 -41.51
N ARG A 240 -11.40 23.04 -40.88
CA ARG A 240 -12.06 21.72 -41.18
C ARG A 240 -11.13 20.71 -41.87
N ALA A 241 -11.15 19.38 -41.67
CA ALA A 241 -12.04 18.40 -41.02
C ALA A 241 -11.17 17.18 -40.56
N ARG A 242 -11.45 16.41 -39.49
CA ARG A 242 -12.27 15.16 -39.46
C ARG A 242 -12.15 14.34 -40.76
N ARG A 243 -11.78 13.05 -40.82
CA ARG A 243 -12.18 11.87 -40.02
C ARG A 243 -11.30 10.64 -40.38
N ARG A 244 -11.26 9.73 -39.42
CA ARG A 244 -10.96 8.28 -39.36
C ARG A 244 -11.20 7.35 -40.59
N ILE A 245 -10.39 6.28 -40.57
CA ILE A 245 -10.56 4.85 -40.97
C ILE A 245 -10.53 4.52 -42.47
N ILE A 246 -9.59 3.64 -42.87
CA ILE A 246 -9.85 2.42 -43.69
C ILE A 246 -8.90 1.30 -43.20
N ILE A 247 -9.49 0.13 -42.94
CA ILE A 247 -8.87 -1.20 -42.80
C ILE A 247 -8.95 -1.84 -44.19
N ASP A 248 -7.98 -2.64 -44.62
CA ASP A 248 -8.30 -3.88 -45.32
C ASP A 248 -7.17 -4.92 -45.29
N ASP A 249 -7.63 -6.15 -45.09
CA ASP A 249 -6.97 -7.45 -45.14
C ASP A 249 -6.51 -7.80 -46.57
N GLU A 250 -5.49 -8.67 -46.69
CA GLU A 250 -5.60 -9.82 -47.59
C GLU A 250 -4.58 -10.92 -47.22
N ILE A 251 -4.96 -12.14 -47.58
CA ILE A 251 -4.63 -13.46 -47.02
C ILE A 251 -3.73 -14.26 -47.99
N GLU A 252 -3.21 -15.40 -47.49
CA GLU A 252 -2.68 -16.60 -48.22
C GLU A 252 -1.22 -16.53 -48.74
N ASN A 253 -0.40 -17.59 -48.76
CA ASN A 253 -0.60 -19.03 -48.56
C ASN A 253 0.77 -19.70 -48.24
N THR A 254 0.74 -20.85 -47.55
CA THR A 254 1.85 -21.78 -47.27
C THR A 254 2.32 -22.54 -48.53
N PRO A 255 3.50 -23.23 -48.52
CA PRO A 255 3.48 -24.66 -48.16
C PRO A 255 4.67 -25.14 -47.29
N GLU A 256 4.43 -26.28 -46.66
CA GLU A 256 5.31 -27.12 -45.84
C GLU A 256 6.44 -27.79 -46.65
N SER A 257 7.56 -28.13 -45.99
CA SER A 257 8.03 -29.53 -45.95
C SER A 257 9.02 -29.76 -44.81
N ALA A 258 8.93 -30.96 -44.24
CA ALA A 258 9.64 -31.48 -43.09
C ALA A 258 11.00 -32.10 -43.46
N PHE A 259 11.90 -32.18 -42.48
CA PHE A 259 12.58 -33.41 -42.03
C PHE A 259 13.01 -33.23 -40.57
#